data_AF-A0A0C9V884-F1
#
_entry.id   AF-A0A0C9V884-F1
#
_cell.length_a   1.000
_cell.length_b   1.000
_cell.length_c   1.000
_cell.angle_alpha   90.00
_cell.angle_beta   90.00
_cell.angle_gamma   90.00
#
_symmetry.space_group_name_H-M   'P 1'
#
loop_
_entity.id
_entity.type
_entity.pdbx_description
1 polymer ?
#
loop_
_entity_poly.entity_id
_entity_poly.type
_entity_poly.pdbx_seq_one_letter_code
_entity_poly.pdbx_strand_id
1 'polypeptide(L)'
;VGDYSTSSITTYVNNAKSAGKKLLFQEWGACYYDTENNSCPVGNVLATSTRNANIKNWASQITAAGVPWLYWQVLPNDDPHYDFDFEIGIGDASWSTLQSAALAAGQATAAFDYSAYLL
;
A
#
# COMPACT_ATOMS: atom_id res chain seq x y z
N VAL A 1 6.77 10.41 10.98
CA VAL A 1 5.34 10.65 10.66
C VAL A 1 5.27 10.80 9.16
N GLY A 2 4.60 9.89 8.47
CA GLY A 2 4.49 9.91 7.00
C GLY A 2 3.02 9.90 6.58
N ASP A 3 2.77 10.13 5.30
CA ASP A 3 1.40 10.29 4.75
C ASP A 3 0.50 9.08 5.01
N TYR A 4 1.07 7.90 5.19
CA TYR A 4 0.33 6.68 5.50
C TYR A 4 -0.12 6.56 6.97
N SER A 5 0.10 7.55 7.82
CA SER A 5 -0.41 7.51 9.20
C SER A 5 -1.93 7.35 9.24
N THR A 6 -2.43 6.42 10.05
CA THR A 6 -3.88 6.18 10.22
C THR A 6 -4.62 7.46 10.53
N SER A 7 -4.05 8.33 11.39
CA SER A 7 -4.65 9.63 11.73
C SER A 7 -4.73 10.57 10.52
N SER A 8 -3.68 10.64 9.69
CA SER A 8 -3.69 11.45 8.46
C SER A 8 -4.75 10.95 7.48
N ILE A 9 -4.81 9.64 7.26
CA ILE A 9 -5.78 9.03 6.33
C ILE A 9 -7.21 9.22 6.85
N THR A 10 -7.43 9.09 8.17
CA THR A 10 -8.74 9.25 8.80
C THR A 10 -9.32 10.65 8.55
N THR A 11 -8.49 11.70 8.49
CA THR A 11 -8.95 13.04 8.10
C THR A 11 -9.63 13.03 6.73
N TYR A 12 -9.02 12.38 5.72
CA TYR A 12 -9.61 12.28 4.38
C TYR A 12 -10.85 11.38 4.35
N VAL A 13 -10.86 10.30 5.13
CA VAL A 13 -12.04 9.43 5.30
C VAL A 13 -13.22 10.22 5.84
N ASN A 14 -13.00 11.03 6.87
CA ASN A 14 -14.06 11.86 7.46
C ASN A 14 -14.56 12.90 6.47
N ASN A 15 -13.66 13.56 5.74
CA ASN A 15 -14.05 14.50 4.69
C ASN A 15 -14.90 13.83 3.60
N ALA A 16 -14.52 12.63 3.14
CA ALA A 16 -15.28 11.89 2.15
C ALA A 16 -16.69 11.50 2.68
N LYS A 17 -16.77 11.00 3.93
CA LYS A 17 -18.05 10.68 4.58
C LYS A 17 -18.95 11.91 4.68
N SER A 18 -18.42 13.05 5.15
CA SER A 18 -19.17 14.31 5.26
C SER A 18 -19.66 14.83 3.92
N ALA A 19 -18.95 14.53 2.82
CA ALA A 19 -19.36 14.89 1.46
C ALA A 19 -20.29 13.85 0.78
N GLY A 20 -20.67 12.77 1.47
CA GLY A 20 -21.44 11.68 0.87
C GLY A 20 -20.67 10.94 -0.24
N LYS A 21 -19.33 10.93 -0.15
CA LYS A 21 -18.42 10.29 -1.11
C LYS A 21 -17.76 9.05 -0.47
N LYS A 22 -17.13 8.25 -1.32
CA LYS A 22 -16.32 7.10 -0.92
C LYS A 22 -14.86 7.35 -1.30
N LEU A 23 -13.95 6.80 -0.51
CA LEU A 23 -12.51 6.88 -0.75
C LEU A 23 -11.94 5.48 -1.01
N LEU A 24 -11.04 5.39 -1.98
CA LEU A 24 -10.28 4.18 -2.33
C LEU A 24 -8.82 4.61 -2.46
N PHE A 25 -7.90 3.89 -1.82
CA PHE A 25 -6.47 4.14 -1.96
C PHE A 25 -5.98 3.41 -3.22
N GLN A 26 -6.03 4.07 -4.37
CA GLN A 26 -5.81 3.41 -5.66
C GLN A 26 -4.35 3.00 -5.89
N GLU A 27 -3.40 3.72 -5.30
CA GLU A 27 -1.98 3.42 -5.48
C GLU A 27 -1.23 3.76 -4.19
N TRP A 28 -0.42 2.81 -3.74
CA TRP A 28 0.60 3.00 -2.72
C TRP A 28 1.69 1.95 -2.95
N GLY A 29 2.91 2.23 -2.51
CA GLY A 29 4.05 1.35 -2.77
C GLY A 29 5.09 1.43 -1.66
N ALA A 30 5.99 0.44 -1.64
CA ALA A 30 7.18 0.45 -0.80
C ALA A 30 8.43 0.45 -1.66
N CYS A 31 9.16 1.56 -1.60
CA CYS A 31 10.36 1.78 -2.41
C CYS A 31 11.36 0.62 -2.26
N TYR A 32 11.88 0.17 -3.39
CA TYR A 32 12.92 -0.85 -3.44
C TYR A 32 14.29 -0.33 -3.02
N TYR A 33 14.56 0.96 -3.21
CA TYR A 33 15.83 1.60 -2.87
C TYR A 33 15.85 2.26 -1.48
N ASP A 34 17.04 2.49 -0.94
CA ASP A 34 17.29 3.14 0.35
C ASP A 34 17.25 4.69 0.31
N THR A 35 16.52 5.24 -0.66
CA THR A 35 16.41 6.67 -0.94
C THR A 35 15.62 7.45 0.11
N GLU A 36 15.98 8.71 0.31
CA GLU A 36 15.24 9.64 1.15
C GLU A 36 13.85 9.96 0.57
N ASN A 37 12.90 10.28 1.46
CA ASN A 37 11.54 10.71 1.12
C ASN A 37 10.75 9.75 0.19
N ASN A 38 11.13 8.46 0.16
CA ASN A 38 10.59 7.49 -0.80
C ASN A 38 10.73 7.94 -2.27
N SER A 39 11.70 8.81 -2.58
CA SER A 39 12.02 9.16 -3.95
C SER A 39 12.75 7.98 -4.59
N CYS A 40 12.03 7.09 -5.27
CA CYS A 40 12.53 5.76 -5.65
C CYS A 40 13.08 5.57 -7.09
N PRO A 41 13.70 6.54 -7.79
CA PRO A 41 14.16 6.29 -9.17
C PRO A 41 15.48 5.50 -9.23
N VAL A 42 16.35 5.61 -8.22
CA VAL A 42 17.66 4.96 -8.13
C VAL A 42 18.15 4.96 -6.68
N GLY A 43 18.95 3.99 -6.26
CA GLY A 43 19.64 3.98 -4.97
C GLY A 43 20.32 2.65 -4.68
N ASN A 44 20.73 2.39 -3.44
CA ASN A 44 21.13 1.04 -3.08
C ASN A 44 19.88 0.22 -2.77
N VAL A 45 19.96 -1.09 -3.03
CA VAL A 45 18.86 -2.01 -2.69
C VAL A 45 18.60 -1.93 -1.19
N LEU A 46 17.37 -1.55 -0.84
CA LEU A 46 16.91 -1.55 0.54
C LEU A 46 16.90 -2.98 1.05
N ALA A 47 17.35 -3.19 2.29
CA ALA A 47 17.27 -4.50 2.91
C ALA A 47 15.83 -5.04 2.88
N THR A 48 15.64 -6.27 2.40
CA THR A 48 14.32 -6.91 2.27
C THR A 48 13.52 -6.87 3.57
N SER A 49 14.17 -7.05 4.73
CA SER A 49 13.52 -6.96 6.04
C SER A 49 12.93 -5.57 6.29
N THR A 50 13.62 -4.51 5.89
CA THR A 50 13.16 -3.12 6.00
C THR A 50 12.01 -2.86 5.04
N ARG A 51 12.13 -3.27 3.77
CA ARG A 51 11.03 -3.15 2.79
C ARG A 51 9.77 -3.89 3.28
N ASN A 52 9.93 -5.11 3.80
CA ASN A 52 8.85 -5.90 4.37
C ASN A 52 8.21 -5.23 5.61
N ALA A 53 9.01 -4.59 6.47
CA ALA A 53 8.49 -3.83 7.59
C ALA A 53 7.66 -2.62 7.12
N ASN A 54 8.12 -1.90 6.09
CA ASN A 54 7.40 -0.79 5.49
C ASN A 54 6.05 -1.24 4.91
N ILE A 55 6.03 -2.32 4.11
CA ILE A 55 4.80 -2.89 3.52
C ILE A 55 3.79 -3.23 4.62
N LYS A 56 4.21 -3.98 5.65
CA LYS A 56 3.33 -4.37 6.76
C LYS A 56 2.77 -3.15 7.49
N ASN A 57 3.65 -2.22 7.82
CA ASN A 57 3.28 -1.03 8.57
C ASN A 57 2.29 -0.17 7.77
N TRP A 58 2.60 0.19 6.54
CA TRP A 58 1.76 1.08 5.74
C TRP A 58 0.43 0.44 5.34
N ALA A 59 0.43 -0.83 4.91
CA ALA A 59 -0.81 -1.56 4.66
C ALA A 59 -1.71 -1.60 5.91
N SER A 60 -1.13 -1.87 7.09
CA SER A 60 -1.90 -1.90 8.33
C SER A 60 -2.47 -0.53 8.71
N GLN A 61 -1.73 0.55 8.47
CA GLN A 61 -2.19 1.90 8.79
C GLN A 61 -3.31 2.38 7.85
N ILE A 62 -3.22 2.09 6.55
CA ILE A 62 -4.28 2.35 5.57
C ILE A 62 -5.53 1.54 5.91
N THR A 63 -5.36 0.25 6.20
CA THR A 63 -6.44 -0.67 6.58
C THR A 63 -7.11 -0.22 7.88
N ALA A 64 -6.34 0.21 8.88
CA ALA A 64 -6.86 0.71 10.16
C ALA A 64 -7.65 2.02 10.02
N ALA A 65 -7.39 2.81 8.98
CA ALA A 65 -8.23 3.97 8.64
C ALA A 65 -9.56 3.57 7.96
N GLY A 66 -9.77 2.28 7.70
CA GLY A 66 -10.95 1.73 7.03
C GLY A 66 -10.95 1.96 5.52
N VAL A 67 -9.81 2.22 4.89
CA VAL A 67 -9.74 2.49 3.45
C VAL A 67 -9.29 1.22 2.72
N PRO A 68 -10.08 0.68 1.77
CA PRO A 68 -9.59 -0.36 0.88
C PRO A 68 -8.49 0.20 -0.03
N TRP A 69 -7.60 -0.66 -0.52
CA TRP A 69 -6.43 -0.22 -1.27
C TRP A 69 -6.02 -1.17 -2.39
N LEU A 70 -5.29 -0.63 -3.35
CA LEU A 70 -4.60 -1.33 -4.43
C LEU A 70 -3.11 -0.98 -4.36
N TYR A 71 -2.23 -1.97 -4.49
CA TYR A 71 -0.78 -1.78 -4.46
C TYR A 71 -0.27 -1.41 -5.85
N TRP A 72 0.66 -0.46 -5.93
CA TRP A 72 1.36 -0.10 -7.16
C TRP A 72 2.79 -0.68 -7.15
N GLN A 73 3.12 -1.64 -8.00
CA GLN A 73 2.18 -2.56 -8.66
C GLN A 73 2.69 -3.98 -8.51
N VAL A 74 1.77 -4.95 -8.66
CA VAL A 74 2.16 -6.36 -8.67
C VAL A 74 2.44 -6.77 -10.10
N LEU A 75 3.64 -7.30 -10.36
CA LEU A 75 4.02 -7.84 -11.66
C LEU A 75 3.81 -9.36 -11.68
N PRO A 76 3.37 -9.95 -12.81
CA PRO A 76 3.17 -11.41 -12.91
C PRO A 76 4.48 -12.22 -12.97
N ASN A 77 5.62 -11.54 -12.99
CA ASN A 77 6.99 -12.06 -13.09
C ASN A 77 7.90 -11.28 -12.13
N ASP A 78 9.13 -11.77 -11.93
CA ASP A 78 10.16 -11.06 -11.18
C ASP A 78 10.33 -9.63 -11.73
N ASP A 79 10.49 -8.68 -10.80
CA ASP A 79 10.65 -7.28 -11.11
C ASP A 79 12.06 -6.99 -11.67
N PRO A 80 12.20 -6.40 -12.87
CA PRO A 80 13.49 -6.00 -13.40
C PRO A 80 14.10 -4.76 -12.72
N HIS A 81 13.36 -4.11 -11.81
CA HIS A 81 13.80 -2.99 -10.99
C HIS A 81 14.18 -1.73 -11.80
N TYR A 82 13.30 -1.33 -12.72
CA TYR A 82 13.48 -0.14 -13.57
C TYR A 82 12.75 1.10 -13.03
N ASP A 83 13.32 2.27 -13.29
CA ASP A 83 12.72 3.58 -12.99
C ASP A 83 12.26 3.72 -11.52
N PHE A 84 11.01 4.15 -11.30
CA PHE A 84 10.43 4.36 -9.97
C PHE A 84 9.98 3.02 -9.39
N ASP A 85 10.88 2.39 -8.66
CA ASP A 85 10.77 0.98 -8.28
C ASP A 85 9.96 0.79 -6.98
N PHE A 86 8.65 0.64 -7.16
CA PHE A 86 7.72 0.27 -6.10
C PHE A 86 7.11 -1.11 -6.33
N GLU A 87 7.38 -1.69 -7.49
CA GLU A 87 6.87 -2.96 -7.98
C GLU A 87 7.25 -4.14 -7.09
N ILE A 88 6.35 -5.12 -7.03
CA ILE A 88 6.62 -6.42 -6.43
C ILE A 88 6.22 -7.48 -7.44
N GLY A 89 7.21 -8.19 -7.95
CA GLY A 89 7.01 -9.37 -8.77
C GLY A 89 6.47 -10.55 -7.97
N ILE A 90 5.64 -11.38 -8.62
CA ILE A 90 5.30 -12.71 -8.08
C ILE A 90 6.58 -13.55 -8.07
N GLY A 91 7.10 -13.84 -6.89
CA GLY A 91 8.39 -14.53 -6.71
C GLY A 91 9.39 -13.72 -5.90
N ASP A 92 9.23 -12.39 -5.88
CA ASP A 92 10.11 -11.48 -5.17
C ASP A 92 10.17 -11.76 -3.66
N ALA A 93 11.30 -11.37 -3.06
CA ALA A 93 11.54 -11.53 -1.63
C ALA A 93 10.49 -10.83 -0.73
N SER A 94 9.77 -9.84 -1.28
CA SER A 94 8.68 -9.12 -0.60
C SER A 94 7.27 -9.62 -0.95
N TRP A 95 7.12 -10.53 -1.92
CA TRP A 95 5.83 -11.00 -2.42
C TRP A 95 4.94 -11.60 -1.32
N SER A 96 5.47 -12.55 -0.55
CA SER A 96 4.71 -13.22 0.53
C SER A 96 4.27 -12.24 1.63
N THR A 97 5.05 -11.17 1.85
CA THR A 97 4.70 -10.12 2.81
C THR A 97 3.53 -9.28 2.28
N LEU A 98 3.57 -8.86 1.02
CA LEU A 98 2.46 -8.12 0.40
C LEU A 98 1.19 -8.98 0.35
N GLN A 99 1.30 -10.25 -0.05
CA GLN A 99 0.16 -11.18 -0.09
C GLN A 99 -0.50 -11.31 1.29
N SER A 100 0.29 -11.48 2.34
CA SER A 100 -0.23 -11.57 3.71
C SER A 100 -0.93 -10.28 4.15
N ALA A 101 -0.37 -9.12 3.80
CA ALA A 101 -0.97 -7.82 4.11
C ALA A 101 -2.29 -7.61 3.35
N ALA A 102 -2.36 -8.01 2.08
CA ALA A 102 -3.57 -7.93 1.26
C ALA A 102 -4.69 -8.84 1.80
N LEU A 103 -4.36 -10.08 2.18
CA LEU A 103 -5.32 -11.00 2.80
C LEU A 103 -5.87 -10.45 4.11
N ALA A 104 -5.01 -9.84 4.95
CA ALA A 104 -5.45 -9.19 6.18
C ALA A 104 -6.38 -8.00 5.91
N ALA A 105 -6.05 -7.16 4.92
CA ALA A 105 -6.88 -6.03 4.52
C ALA A 105 -8.25 -6.47 4.00
N GLY A 106 -8.32 -7.57 3.23
CA GLY A 106 -9.58 -8.13 2.71
C GLY A 106 -10.54 -8.65 3.78
N GLN A 107 -10.06 -8.87 5.02
CA GLN A 107 -10.87 -9.29 6.16
C GLN A 107 -11.25 -8.13 7.09
N ALA A 108 -10.70 -6.93 6.85
CA ALA A 108 -10.94 -5.78 7.71
C ALA A 108 -12.26 -5.08 7.37
N THR A 109 -12.88 -4.47 8.38
CA THR A 109 -14.06 -3.63 8.17
C THR A 109 -13.68 -2.34 7.47
N ALA A 110 -14.21 -2.13 6.27
CA ALA A 110 -14.04 -0.88 5.53
C ALA A 110 -14.98 0.21 6.05
N ALA A 111 -14.53 1.47 5.95
CA ALA A 111 -15.29 2.67 6.25
C ALA A 111 -16.37 2.99 5.19
N PHE A 112 -16.27 2.36 4.02
CA PHE A 112 -17.16 2.54 2.88
C PHE A 112 -17.59 1.19 2.35
N ASP A 113 -18.89 1.01 2.13
CA ASP A 113 -19.44 -0.18 1.50
C ASP A 113 -19.40 -0.06 -0.03
N TYR A 114 -18.69 -0.95 -0.69
CA TYR A 114 -18.59 -1.04 -2.15
C TYR A 114 -19.40 -2.19 -2.75
N SER A 115 -20.17 -2.94 -1.95
CA SER A 115 -20.90 -4.15 -2.38
C SER A 115 -21.76 -3.94 -3.62
N ALA A 116 -22.42 -2.79 -3.75
CA ALA A 116 -23.25 -2.46 -4.92
C ALA A 116 -22.47 -2.31 -6.25
N TYR A 117 -21.14 -2.28 -6.21
CA TYR A 117 -20.25 -2.12 -7.38
C TYR A 117 -19.34 -3.32 -7.60
N LEU A 118 -19.41 -4.33 -6.73
CA LEU A 118 -18.69 -5.59 -6.88
C LEU A 118 -19.65 -6.59 -7.54
N LEU A 119 -19.19 -7.22 -8.62
CA LEU A 119 -19.96 -8.19 -9.42
C LEU A 119 -20.25 -9.48 -8.64
#